data_AF-A0A820B5M9-F1
#
_entry.id   AF-A0A820B5M9-F1
#
_cell.length_a   1.000
_cell.length_b   1.000
_cell.length_c   1.000
_cell.angle_alpha   90.00
_cell.angle_beta   90.00
_cell.angle_gamma   90.00
#
_symmetry.space_group_name_H-M   'P 1'
#
loop_
_entity.id
_entity.type
_entity.pdbx_description
1 polymer ?
#
loop_
_entity_poly.entity_id
_entity_poly.type
_entity_poly.pdbx_seq_one_letter_code
_entity_poly.pdbx_strand_id
1 'polypeptide(L)'
;MSFQPSREQFRTMILYDWKIGLTYKDSHAHLVQAWREQATSDHTVFNWFREFQRDNFSVKDAPRSGRPSTSVNEQTIDAVRKIIEDDPHSTYQQIENIIGYQLKRFEEGQSRCVFDIITGDESWFYHYDSELKEQSKVWMSTTDPHPTKIHRTKSAGKRMVAIFFMKSGLIKSVPLETDATVNAS
;
A
#
# COMPACT_ATOMS: atom_id res chain seq x y z
N MET A 1 4.56 35.82 22.10
CA MET A 1 4.68 34.76 21.07
C MET A 1 5.93 33.95 21.35
N SER A 2 5.81 32.66 21.65
CA SER A 2 6.95 31.75 21.64
C SER A 2 7.16 31.23 20.22
N PHE A 3 8.37 31.36 19.70
CA PHE A 3 8.75 30.74 18.43
C PHE A 3 8.89 29.23 18.65
N GLN A 4 8.13 28.43 17.90
CA GLN A 4 8.25 26.96 17.90
C GLN A 4 8.88 26.50 16.58
N PRO A 5 10.03 25.78 16.61
CA PRO A 5 10.65 25.32 15.38
C PRO A 5 9.83 24.24 14.67
N SER A 6 9.79 24.31 13.35
CA SER A 6 9.26 23.24 12.51
C SER A 6 10.21 22.03 12.49
N ARG A 7 9.74 20.88 12.00
CA ARG A 7 10.57 19.68 11.83
C ARG A 7 11.77 19.94 10.91
N GLU A 8 11.60 20.72 9.84
CA GLU A 8 12.69 21.08 8.93
C GLU A 8 13.72 21.99 9.60
N GLN A 9 13.27 22.89 10.49
CA GLN A 9 14.18 23.74 11.26
C GLN A 9 15.03 22.91 12.22
N PHE A 10 14.44 21.94 12.93
CA PHE A 10 15.22 21.01 13.76
C PHE A 10 16.25 20.23 12.94
N ARG A 11 15.88 19.72 11.76
CA ARG A 11 16.83 19.02 10.87
C ARG A 11 17.98 19.90 10.41
N THR A 12 17.71 21.18 10.16
CA THR A 12 18.73 22.16 9.79
C THR A 12 19.70 22.39 10.95
N MET A 13 19.20 22.48 12.18
CA MET A 13 20.04 22.61 13.39
C MET A 13 20.90 21.36 13.60
N ILE A 14 20.33 20.16 13.44
CA ILE A 14 21.08 18.90 13.53
C ILE A 14 22.18 18.84 12.45
N LEU A 15 21.88 19.27 11.23
CA LEU A 15 22.87 19.34 10.14
C LEU A 15 24.00 20.31 10.49
N TYR A 16 23.69 21.48 11.06
CA TYR A 16 24.68 22.43 11.53
C TYR A 16 25.58 21.81 12.62
N ASP A 17 24.98 21.19 13.64
CA ASP A 17 25.70 20.51 14.74
C ASP A 17 26.64 19.40 14.20
N TRP A 18 26.17 18.63 13.23
CA TRP A 18 26.98 17.62 12.56
C TRP A 18 28.16 18.24 11.79
N LYS A 19 27.94 19.36 11.09
CA LYS A 19 29.00 20.06 10.33
C LYS A 19 30.08 20.65 11.22
N ILE A 20 29.75 21.10 12.43
CA ILE A 20 30.73 21.59 13.41
C ILE A 20 31.42 20.45 14.19
N GLY A 21 31.06 19.19 13.90
CA GLY A 21 31.74 18.01 14.44
C GLY A 21 31.24 17.56 15.82
N LEU A 22 30.05 17.97 16.24
CA LEU A 22 29.44 17.46 17.47
C LEU A 22 29.07 15.98 17.34
N THR A 23 28.94 15.29 18.47
CA THR A 23 28.29 13.98 18.49
C THR A 23 26.77 14.14 18.52
N TYR A 24 26.03 13.09 18.12
CA TYR A 24 24.57 13.14 18.16
C TYR A 24 24.01 13.37 19.57
N LYS A 25 24.70 12.87 20.60
CA LYS A 25 24.32 13.06 22.01
C LYS A 25 24.46 14.51 22.43
N ASP A 26 25.55 15.15 22.04
CA ASP A 26 25.79 16.57 22.34
C ASP A 26 24.79 17.45 21.60
N SER A 27 24.50 17.14 20.34
CA SER A 27 23.46 17.83 19.55
C SER A 27 22.09 17.70 20.22
N HIS A 28 21.69 16.49 20.64
CA HIS A 28 20.42 16.31 21.36
C HIS A 28 20.40 17.10 22.68
N ALA A 29 21.49 17.10 23.45
CA ALA A 29 21.60 17.90 24.68
C ALA A 29 21.46 19.41 24.41
N HIS A 30 22.09 19.92 23.36
CA HIS A 30 21.95 21.31 22.92
C HIS A 30 20.50 21.65 22.53
N LEU A 31 19.84 20.77 21.76
CA LEU A 31 18.45 20.95 21.36
C LEU A 31 17.51 20.96 22.57
N VAL A 32 17.70 20.06 23.53
CA VAL A 32 16.92 20.01 24.78
C VAL A 32 17.19 21.24 25.65
N GLN A 33 18.43 21.72 25.72
CA GLN A 33 18.78 22.93 26.48
C GLN A 33 18.04 24.17 25.95
N ALA A 34 17.93 24.30 24.63
CA ALA A 34 17.28 25.46 23.99
C ALA A 34 15.75 25.33 23.89
N TRP A 35 15.21 24.15 23.58
CA TRP A 35 13.78 23.94 23.28
C TRP A 35 13.02 23.05 24.29
N ARG A 36 13.71 22.44 25.26
CA ARG A 36 13.14 21.59 26.32
C ARG A 36 12.17 20.54 25.75
N GLU A 37 10.92 20.57 26.17
CA GLU A 37 9.87 19.62 25.77
C GLU A 37 9.50 19.70 24.28
N GLN A 38 9.87 20.79 23.60
CA GLN A 38 9.63 20.95 22.17
C GLN A 38 10.78 20.40 21.31
N ALA A 39 11.88 19.98 21.94
CA ALA A 39 13.01 19.41 21.21
C ALA A 39 12.60 18.09 20.53
N THR A 40 13.25 17.80 19.41
CA THR A 40 13.08 16.50 18.76
C THR A 40 13.68 15.38 19.60
N SER A 41 13.20 14.15 19.41
CA SER A 41 13.66 13.01 20.21
C SER A 41 15.10 12.61 19.87
N ASP A 42 15.81 12.06 20.86
CA ASP A 42 17.17 11.50 20.72
C ASP A 42 17.29 10.56 19.51
N HIS A 43 16.29 9.69 19.32
CA HIS A 43 16.24 8.76 18.18
C HIS A 43 16.13 9.49 16.83
N THR A 44 15.44 10.63 16.77
CA THR A 44 15.36 11.44 15.55
C THR A 44 16.71 12.07 15.24
N VAL A 45 17.39 12.63 16.25
CA VAL A 45 18.74 13.20 16.10
C VAL A 45 19.71 12.12 15.61
N PHE A 46 19.72 10.95 16.25
CA PHE A 46 20.55 9.81 15.84
C PHE A 46 20.34 9.40 14.38
N ASN A 47 19.08 9.26 13.94
CA ASN A 47 18.77 8.88 12.57
C ASN A 47 19.24 9.92 11.56
N TRP A 48 19.09 11.22 11.85
CA TRP A 48 19.58 12.27 10.98
C TRP A 48 21.11 12.28 10.88
N PHE A 49 21.81 12.09 12.00
CA PHE A 49 23.26 11.90 12.00
C PHE A 49 23.70 10.74 11.12
N ARG A 50 22.97 9.62 11.16
CA ARG A 50 23.24 8.45 10.30
C ARG A 50 22.97 8.73 8.82
N GLU A 51 21.96 9.53 8.49
CA GLU A 51 21.71 9.97 7.11
C GLU A 51 22.80 10.92 6.60
N PHE A 52 23.30 11.83 7.43
CA PHE A 52 24.41 12.71 7.07
C PHE A 52 25.73 11.97 6.85
N GLN A 53 25.95 10.86 7.57
CA GLN A 53 27.09 9.95 7.30
C GLN A 53 26.98 9.24 5.94
N ARG A 54 25.79 9.17 5.34
CA ARG A 54 25.52 8.59 4.02
C ARG A 54 25.49 9.65 2.91
N ASP A 55 26.05 10.83 3.18
CA ASP A 55 26.05 11.99 2.29
C ASP A 55 24.64 12.48 1.87
N ASN A 56 23.62 12.16 2.67
CA ASN A 56 22.25 12.62 2.43
C ASN A 56 21.95 13.88 3.26
N PHE A 57 22.19 15.06 2.68
CA PHE A 57 21.99 16.36 3.34
C PHE A 57 20.62 16.99 3.09
N SER A 58 19.66 16.25 2.50
CA SER A 58 18.32 16.78 2.25
C SER A 58 17.54 16.92 3.56
N VAL A 59 17.30 18.16 3.97
CA VAL A 59 16.50 18.50 5.17
C VAL A 59 15.00 18.24 4.94
N LYS A 60 14.55 18.24 3.69
CA LYS A 60 13.14 18.05 3.32
C LYS A 60 12.72 16.59 3.43
N ASP A 61 11.45 16.37 3.75
CA ASP A 61 10.86 15.04 3.65
C ASP A 61 10.94 14.54 2.21
N ALA A 62 11.49 13.34 2.03
CA ALA A 62 11.35 12.61 0.78
C ALA A 62 9.84 12.41 0.50
N PRO A 63 9.43 12.36 -0.77
CA PRO A 63 8.07 11.98 -1.11
C PRO A 63 7.74 10.68 -0.38
N ARG A 64 6.69 10.72 0.44
CA ARG A 64 6.27 9.53 1.18
C ARG A 64 5.95 8.46 0.15
N SER A 65 6.58 7.29 0.28
CA SER A 65 6.13 6.10 -0.43
C SER A 65 4.68 5.83 0.01
N GLY A 66 3.72 6.26 -0.81
CA GLY A 66 2.34 5.84 -0.66
C GLY A 66 2.23 4.33 -0.89
N ARG A 67 1.06 3.74 -0.60
CA ARG A 67 0.75 2.39 -1.07
C ARG A 67 0.98 2.38 -2.59
N PRO A 68 1.88 1.54 -3.13
CA PRO A 68 2.00 1.42 -4.58
C PRO A 68 0.63 0.99 -5.09
N SER A 69 0.02 1.80 -5.97
CA SER A 69 -1.14 1.34 -6.74
C SER A 69 -0.62 0.21 -7.59
N THR A 70 -0.93 -1.03 -7.20
CA THR A 70 -0.24 -2.27 -7.61
C THR A 70 -0.33 -2.62 -9.10
N SER A 71 -0.77 -1.71 -9.97
CA SER A 71 -0.89 -1.93 -11.41
C SER A 71 -0.57 -0.72 -12.30
N VAL A 72 -0.28 0.46 -11.74
CA VAL A 72 -0.13 1.68 -12.55
C VAL A 72 1.09 2.48 -12.08
N ASN A 73 2.26 2.16 -12.64
CA ASN A 73 3.44 3.01 -12.53
C ASN A 73 3.63 3.76 -13.87
N GLU A 74 4.32 4.91 -13.83
CA GLU A 74 4.49 5.77 -15.02
C GLU A 74 5.25 5.04 -16.14
N GLN A 75 6.17 4.15 -15.77
CA GLN A 75 6.93 3.31 -16.70
C GLN A 75 6.05 2.29 -17.43
N THR A 76 5.05 1.72 -16.75
CA THR A 76 4.08 0.76 -17.28
C THR A 76 3.07 1.49 -18.15
N ILE A 77 2.66 2.70 -17.77
CA ILE A 77 1.80 3.56 -18.60
C ILE A 77 2.51 3.88 -19.92
N ASP A 78 3.77 4.31 -19.86
CA ASP A 78 4.53 4.66 -21.06
C ASP A 78 4.84 3.43 -21.92
N ALA A 79 5.09 2.26 -21.30
CA ALA A 79 5.23 0.99 -22.02
C ALA A 79 3.92 0.58 -22.72
N VAL A 80 2.77 0.71 -22.05
CA VAL A 80 1.45 0.44 -22.65
C VAL A 80 1.18 1.40 -23.81
N ARG A 81 1.44 2.70 -23.62
CA ARG A 81 1.28 3.70 -24.68
C ARG A 81 2.09 3.35 -25.91
N LYS A 82 3.36 3.00 -25.73
CA LYS A 82 4.23 2.62 -26.84
C LYS A 82 3.71 1.39 -27.61
N ILE A 83 3.17 0.39 -26.91
CA ILE A 83 2.57 -0.79 -27.55
C ILE A 83 1.35 -0.40 -28.39
N ILE A 84 0.50 0.49 -27.86
CA ILE A 84 -0.69 0.98 -28.57
C ILE A 84 -0.31 1.87 -29.77
N GLU A 85 0.78 2.65 -29.66
CA GLU A 85 1.32 3.46 -30.75
C GLU A 85 1.94 2.60 -31.86
N ASP A 86 2.65 1.53 -31.51
CA ASP A 86 3.28 0.62 -32.47
C ASP A 86 2.25 -0.30 -33.17
N ASP A 87 1.23 -0.78 -32.46
CA ASP A 87 0.11 -1.54 -33.02
C ASP A 87 -1.23 -1.17 -32.35
N PRO A 88 -2.04 -0.29 -32.98
CA PRO A 88 -3.35 0.11 -32.48
C PRO A 88 -4.38 -1.02 -32.36
N HIS A 89 -4.13 -2.18 -32.99
CA HIS A 89 -4.99 -3.36 -32.90
C HIS A 89 -4.54 -4.38 -31.86
N SER A 90 -3.54 -4.03 -31.04
CA SER A 90 -3.09 -4.85 -29.92
C SER A 90 -4.24 -5.27 -29.01
N THR A 91 -4.40 -6.58 -28.84
CA THR A 91 -5.40 -7.13 -27.93
C THR A 91 -4.98 -6.97 -26.47
N TYR A 92 -5.96 -6.92 -25.58
CA TYR A 92 -5.72 -6.84 -24.13
C TYR A 92 -4.76 -7.95 -23.62
N GLN A 93 -4.90 -9.16 -24.14
CA GLN A 93 -4.03 -10.30 -23.78
C GLN A 93 -2.58 -10.12 -24.24
N GLN A 94 -2.35 -9.51 -25.41
CA GLN A 94 -0.99 -9.22 -25.89
C GLN A 94 -0.32 -8.16 -25.03
N ILE A 95 -1.07 -7.10 -24.67
CA ILE A 95 -0.60 -6.04 -23.76
C ILE A 95 -0.26 -6.62 -22.39
N GLU A 96 -1.15 -7.45 -21.82
CA GLU A 96 -0.95 -8.12 -20.54
C GLU A 96 0.28 -9.04 -20.54
N ASN A 97 0.47 -9.83 -21.60
CA ASN A 97 1.62 -10.72 -21.72
C ASN A 97 2.96 -9.97 -21.79
N ILE A 98 3.01 -8.85 -22.52
CA ILE A 98 4.21 -8.04 -22.66
C ILE A 98 4.54 -7.36 -21.33
N ILE A 99 3.56 -6.77 -20.66
CA ILE A 99 3.74 -6.12 -19.35
C ILE A 99 4.11 -7.17 -18.29
N GLY A 100 3.45 -8.32 -18.30
CA GLY A 100 3.76 -9.46 -17.44
C GLY A 100 5.20 -9.94 -17.59
N TYR A 101 5.72 -9.99 -18.83
CA TYR A 101 7.13 -10.29 -19.08
C TYR A 101 8.08 -9.21 -18.54
N GLN A 102 7.74 -7.92 -18.67
CA GLN A 102 8.55 -6.82 -18.13
C GLN A 102 8.56 -6.82 -16.59
N LEU A 103 7.42 -7.10 -15.95
CA LEU A 103 7.32 -7.30 -14.50
C LEU A 103 8.12 -8.53 -14.04
N LYS A 104 8.16 -9.58 -14.86
CA LYS A 104 8.98 -10.77 -14.61
C LYS A 104 10.49 -10.46 -14.68
N ARG A 105 10.93 -9.52 -15.51
CA ARG A 105 12.33 -9.02 -15.49
C ARG A 105 12.68 -8.25 -14.22
N PHE A 106 11.70 -7.60 -13.56
CA PHE A 106 11.91 -7.04 -12.22
C PHE A 106 12.08 -8.15 -11.16
N GLU A 107 11.56 -9.36 -11.37
CA GLU A 107 11.77 -10.51 -10.48
C GLU A 107 13.23 -11.01 -10.47
N GLU A 108 14.05 -10.68 -11.48
CA GLU A 108 15.44 -11.15 -11.60
C GLU A 108 16.49 -10.16 -11.05
N GLY A 109 16.10 -9.05 -10.41
CA GLY A 109 17.10 -8.08 -9.94
C GLY A 109 16.63 -7.10 -8.86
N GLN A 110 17.13 -7.34 -7.63
CA GLN A 110 17.39 -6.37 -6.54
C GLN A 110 16.32 -6.13 -5.45
N SER A 111 15.07 -6.58 -5.56
CA SER A 111 14.13 -6.44 -4.44
C SER A 111 14.01 -7.75 -3.65
N ARG A 112 14.83 -7.89 -2.60
CA ARG A 112 14.56 -8.92 -1.58
C ARG A 112 13.16 -8.65 -1.00
N CYS A 113 12.47 -9.72 -0.62
CA CYS A 113 11.22 -9.75 0.17
C CYS A 113 9.85 -9.39 -0.46
N VAL A 114 9.64 -9.32 -1.78
CA VAL A 114 8.25 -9.29 -2.32
C VAL A 114 7.57 -10.68 -2.25
N PHE A 115 8.34 -11.75 -2.46
CA PHE A 115 7.82 -13.13 -2.44
C PHE A 115 7.51 -13.69 -1.04
N ASP A 116 8.02 -13.04 0.01
CA ASP A 116 7.75 -13.40 1.41
C ASP A 116 6.54 -12.65 1.99
N ILE A 117 5.89 -11.79 1.20
CA ILE A 117 4.69 -11.09 1.64
C ILE A 117 3.55 -12.10 1.76
N ILE A 118 3.16 -12.39 3.00
CA ILE A 118 1.91 -13.05 3.32
C ILE A 118 0.83 -11.99 3.23
N THR A 119 -0.08 -12.13 2.27
CA THR A 119 -1.26 -11.28 2.15
C THR A 119 -2.51 -12.09 2.48
N GLY A 120 -3.54 -11.45 3.00
CA GLY A 120 -4.80 -12.11 3.27
C GLY A 120 -5.99 -11.18 3.06
N ASP A 121 -7.13 -11.78 2.76
CA ASP A 121 -8.40 -11.09 2.56
C ASP A 121 -9.52 -11.78 3.35
N GLU A 122 -10.51 -11.00 3.77
CA GLU A 122 -11.67 -11.46 4.53
C GLU A 122 -12.90 -11.52 3.62
N SER A 123 -13.34 -12.73 3.30
CA SER A 123 -14.47 -12.95 2.40
C SER A 123 -15.66 -13.56 3.13
N TRP A 124 -16.86 -13.06 2.83
CA TRP A 124 -18.12 -13.60 3.35
C TRP A 124 -18.63 -14.72 2.45
N PHE A 125 -18.61 -15.95 2.94
CA PHE A 125 -19.22 -17.11 2.28
C PHE A 125 -20.63 -17.33 2.81
N TYR A 126 -21.59 -17.42 1.90
CA TYR A 126 -23.00 -17.69 2.20
C TYR A 126 -23.25 -19.19 2.12
N HIS A 127 -24.14 -19.73 2.95
CA HIS A 127 -24.53 -21.16 2.90
C HIS A 127 -25.33 -21.54 1.65
N TYR A 128 -25.67 -20.56 0.80
CA TYR A 128 -26.35 -20.74 -0.47
C TYR A 128 -25.50 -20.14 -1.61
N ASP A 129 -25.53 -20.77 -2.78
CA ASP A 129 -25.02 -20.16 -4.01
C ASP A 129 -25.88 -18.95 -4.33
N SER A 130 -25.32 -17.74 -4.21
CA SER A 130 -25.99 -16.55 -4.72
C SER A 130 -25.90 -16.57 -6.24
N GLU A 131 -27.01 -16.78 -6.94
CA GLU A 131 -27.08 -16.54 -8.38
C GLU A 131 -26.44 -15.18 -8.69
N LEU A 132 -25.34 -15.20 -9.44
CA LEU A 132 -24.65 -13.98 -9.84
C LEU A 132 -25.62 -13.13 -10.67
N LYS A 133 -25.52 -11.79 -10.59
CA LYS A 133 -26.39 -10.88 -11.38
C LYS A 133 -26.47 -11.28 -12.86
N GLU A 134 -25.36 -11.77 -13.40
CA GLU A 134 -25.21 -12.32 -14.75
C GLU A 134 -26.14 -13.50 -15.04
N GLN A 135 -26.25 -14.45 -14.10
CA GLN A 135 -27.09 -15.66 -14.25
C GLN A 135 -28.59 -15.33 -14.17
N SER A 136 -28.95 -14.16 -13.64
CA SER A 136 -30.34 -13.68 -13.59
C SER A 136 -30.73 -12.74 -14.74
N LYS A 137 -29.87 -12.57 -15.77
CA LYS A 137 -30.20 -11.76 -16.96
C LYS A 137 -31.15 -12.55 -17.86
N VAL A 138 -32.39 -12.10 -17.93
CA VAL A 138 -33.41 -12.62 -18.86
C VAL A 138 -33.63 -11.58 -19.96
N TRP A 139 -33.54 -12.01 -21.23
CA TRP A 139 -33.91 -11.16 -22.36
C TRP A 139 -35.42 -10.94 -22.38
N MET A 140 -35.86 -9.69 -22.51
CA MET A 140 -37.28 -9.34 -22.55
C MET A 140 -37.60 -8.39 -23.70
N SER A 141 -38.85 -8.43 -24.17
CA SER A 141 -39.37 -7.45 -25.13
C SER A 141 -39.74 -6.13 -24.44
N THR A 142 -39.73 -5.02 -25.18
CA THR A 142 -40.02 -3.66 -24.67
C THR A 142 -41.41 -3.51 -24.05
N THR A 143 -42.34 -4.40 -24.38
CA THR A 143 -43.73 -4.38 -23.86
C THR A 143 -43.96 -5.25 -22.64
N ASP A 144 -42.96 -6.04 -22.21
CA ASP A 144 -43.13 -6.97 -21.10
C ASP A 144 -42.88 -6.29 -19.74
N PRO A 145 -43.67 -6.60 -18.70
CA PRO A 145 -43.45 -6.05 -17.37
C PRO A 145 -42.14 -6.59 -16.78
N HIS A 146 -41.37 -5.70 -16.12
CA HIS A 146 -40.12 -6.09 -15.47
C HIS A 146 -40.34 -7.20 -14.43
N PRO A 147 -39.50 -8.26 -14.43
CA PRO A 147 -39.65 -9.35 -13.50
C PRO A 147 -39.38 -8.82 -12.08
N THR A 148 -40.41 -8.86 -11.24
CA THR A 148 -40.29 -8.46 -9.84
C THR A 148 -39.52 -9.53 -9.08
N LYS A 149 -38.23 -9.30 -8.84
CA LYS A 149 -37.40 -10.19 -8.03
C LYS A 149 -37.81 -10.05 -6.56
N ILE A 150 -38.40 -11.11 -5.99
CA ILE A 150 -38.71 -11.16 -4.56
C ILE A 150 -37.41 -11.06 -3.77
N HIS A 151 -37.23 -9.96 -3.03
CA HIS A 151 -36.09 -9.76 -2.16
C HIS A 151 -36.24 -10.65 -0.92
N ARG A 152 -35.59 -11.81 -0.91
CA ARG A 152 -35.56 -12.68 0.28
C ARG A 152 -34.57 -12.10 1.29
N THR A 153 -35.01 -11.96 2.53
CA THR A 153 -34.23 -11.39 3.64
C THR A 153 -32.97 -12.24 3.92
N LYS A 154 -31.79 -11.59 3.89
CA LYS A 154 -30.45 -12.20 3.96
C LYS A 154 -30.04 -12.63 5.39
N SER A 155 -30.88 -13.35 6.12
CA SER A 155 -30.59 -13.73 7.52
C SER A 155 -30.25 -15.21 7.75
N ALA A 156 -30.25 -16.06 6.72
CA ALA A 156 -29.87 -17.46 6.88
C ALA A 156 -28.40 -17.70 6.45
N GLY A 157 -27.49 -17.75 7.44
CA GLY A 157 -26.17 -18.37 7.33
C GLY A 157 -25.13 -17.64 6.49
N LYS A 158 -24.32 -16.77 7.13
CA LYS A 158 -23.06 -16.27 6.57
C LYS A 158 -21.90 -16.70 7.47
N ARG A 159 -20.77 -17.05 6.87
CA ARG A 159 -19.51 -17.27 7.59
C ARG A 159 -18.43 -16.40 6.95
N MET A 160 -17.71 -15.66 7.77
CA MET A 160 -16.52 -14.95 7.31
C MET A 160 -15.36 -15.95 7.30
N VAL A 161 -14.57 -15.95 6.23
CA VAL A 161 -13.35 -16.74 6.13
C VAL A 161 -12.21 -15.78 5.84
N ALA A 162 -11.21 -15.74 6.73
CA ALA A 162 -9.95 -15.08 6.48
C ALA A 162 -9.06 -16.04 5.69
N ILE A 163 -8.63 -15.64 4.50
CA ILE A 163 -7.82 -16.47 3.61
C ILE A 163 -6.47 -15.79 3.43
N PHE A 164 -5.38 -16.50 3.70
CA PHE A 164 -4.00 -16.03 3.56
C PHE A 164 -3.33 -16.73 2.39
N PHE A 165 -2.71 -15.97 1.50
CA PHE A 165 -2.05 -16.45 0.30
C PHE A 165 -0.66 -15.82 0.12
N MET A 166 0.20 -16.59 -0.54
CA MET A 166 1.52 -16.24 -1.04
C MET A 166 1.52 -16.39 -2.58
N LYS A 167 2.57 -15.93 -3.28
CA LYS A 167 2.74 -16.25 -4.72
C LYS A 167 2.71 -17.76 -4.98
N SER A 168 3.20 -18.57 -4.03
CA SER A 168 3.23 -20.03 -4.13
C SER A 168 1.87 -20.71 -3.90
N GLY A 169 0.84 -19.96 -3.48
CA GLY A 169 -0.52 -20.46 -3.32
C GLY A 169 -1.17 -20.13 -1.97
N LEU A 170 -2.25 -20.84 -1.67
CA LEU A 170 -3.00 -20.71 -0.43
C LEU A 170 -2.16 -21.21 0.76
N ILE A 171 -1.94 -20.36 1.76
CA ILE A 171 -1.22 -20.71 2.99
C ILE A 171 -2.19 -21.27 4.02
N LYS A 172 -3.28 -20.55 4.26
CA LYS A 172 -4.25 -20.92 5.31
C LYS A 172 -5.60 -20.26 5.08
N SER A 173 -6.67 -20.99 5.32
CA SER A 173 -8.02 -20.45 5.44
C SER A 173 -8.52 -20.65 6.86
N VAL A 174 -8.95 -19.58 7.52
CA VAL A 174 -9.51 -19.61 8.88
C VAL A 174 -10.97 -19.18 8.79
N PRO A 175 -11.94 -20.10 8.94
CA PRO A 175 -13.33 -19.71 9.11
C PRO A 175 -13.50 -19.09 10.50
N LEU A 176 -14.03 -17.87 10.57
CA LEU A 176 -14.37 -17.22 11.83
C LEU A 176 -15.70 -17.74 12.36
N GLU A 177 -15.82 -17.83 13.69
CA GLU A 177 -17.07 -18.21 14.34
C GLU A 177 -18.15 -17.15 14.11
N THR A 178 -19.39 -17.61 13.98
CA THR A 178 -20.55 -16.77 13.72
C THR A 178 -20.72 -15.74 14.85
N ASP A 179 -20.81 -14.46 14.49
CA ASP A 179 -21.03 -13.28 15.36
C ASP A 179 -19.82 -12.71 16.15
N ALA A 180 -18.57 -13.05 15.83
CA ALA A 180 -17.39 -12.39 16.41
C ALA A 180 -16.72 -11.38 15.45
N THR A 181 -16.57 -10.11 15.87
CA THR A 181 -15.74 -9.09 15.20
C THR A 181 -14.38 -8.97 15.89
N VAL A 182 -13.29 -9.10 15.14
CA VAL A 182 -11.91 -8.90 15.64
C VAL A 182 -11.63 -7.40 15.77
N ASN A 183 -11.77 -6.85 16.97
CA ASN A 183 -11.33 -5.48 17.25
C ASN A 183 -9.82 -5.49 17.49
N ALA A 184 -9.11 -4.57 16.85
CA ALA A 184 -7.68 -4.35 17.08
C ALA A 184 -7.45 -3.75 18.48
N SER A 185 -6.49 -4.32 19.21
CA SER A 185 -5.89 -3.73 20.42
C SER A 185 -4.77 -2.78 20.04
#